data_AF-A0A6I9YMG4-F1
#
_entry.id   AF-A0A6I9YMG4-F1
#
_cell.length_a   1.000
_cell.length_b   1.000
_cell.length_c   1.000
_cell.angle_alpha   90.00
_cell.angle_beta   90.00
_cell.angle_gamma   90.00
#
_symmetry.space_group_name_H-M   'P 1'
#
loop_
_entity.id
_entity.type
_entity.pdbx_description
1 polymer ?
#
loop_
_entity_poly.entity_id
_entity_poly.type
_entity_poly.pdbx_seq_one_letter_code
_entity_poly.pdbx_strand_id
1 'polypeptide(L)'
;MWNRRLFVATLCLLWAGVRPQYERYSFRSFPRDELMPLESAYRYGLDQYSNENWPESVSYLEMSLRLYRLLRDSEAFCHLNCSSVRMEEEKEAYRFHGFPELRYFGDMLRRTQCLKRCKQGLPAFRQSQPSREVLEEFQRRDPYKFLQFAYFKANNFPKAVAAAHTFLLKHPDDEMMKRNMAYYKSMPDAEDYIKDLEIKSYETLFVRAVRAYNGENWRTSISDMELALPDFYKAYDDCTAACEGSREITDFKEFYLSIADHYTEVLKCKLRCEIDLTPVIGGYAVEKFVATMYHYLQFAYYKLNDLKNAAPCVASYMLFDQKDEVMKQNLVYYQYHKDKWGLTDENFHPRAEAIQYYNVTMLQKEMYEFAKEYVMDDEEDEVVEYLDELLEVEDGTQ
;
A
#
# COMPACT_ATOMS: atom_id res chain seq x y z
N MET A 1 -38.21 17.81 -54.68
CA MET A 1 -38.89 16.62 -54.14
C MET A 1 -37.86 15.50 -54.03
N TRP A 2 -37.70 14.96 -52.81
CA TRP A 2 -37.21 13.62 -52.41
C TRP A 2 -36.17 12.88 -53.30
N ASN A 3 -35.10 12.24 -52.82
CA ASN A 3 -34.83 11.66 -51.50
C ASN A 3 -33.34 11.32 -51.32
N ARG A 4 -32.89 11.42 -50.07
CA ARG A 4 -31.67 10.81 -49.49
C ARG A 4 -31.64 9.29 -49.65
N ARG A 5 -30.45 8.69 -49.86
CA ARG A 5 -29.91 7.47 -49.19
C ARG A 5 -28.37 7.43 -49.41
N LEU A 6 -27.51 7.85 -48.46
CA LEU A 6 -26.97 7.12 -47.30
C LEU A 6 -26.32 5.77 -47.64
N PHE A 7 -24.99 5.75 -47.71
CA PHE A 7 -24.13 4.64 -47.24
C PHE A 7 -22.75 5.22 -46.87
N VAL A 8 -22.64 5.74 -45.65
CA VAL A 8 -21.34 5.92 -44.99
C VAL A 8 -21.22 4.72 -44.06
N ALA A 9 -20.41 3.73 -44.46
CA ALA A 9 -20.06 2.62 -43.60
C ALA A 9 -19.10 3.15 -42.52
N THR A 10 -19.62 3.40 -41.33
CA THR A 10 -18.84 3.56 -40.11
C THR A 10 -18.15 2.24 -39.78
N LEU A 11 -16.85 2.16 -40.06
CA LEU A 11 -15.97 1.15 -39.49
C LEU A 11 -15.78 1.49 -38.01
N CYS A 12 -16.67 0.96 -37.16
CA CYS A 12 -16.41 0.88 -35.73
C CYS A 12 -15.28 -0.14 -35.55
N LEU A 13 -14.04 0.36 -35.51
CA LEU A 13 -12.91 -0.35 -34.92
C LEU A 13 -13.24 -0.54 -33.44
N LEU A 14 -13.84 -1.69 -33.12
CA LEU A 14 -13.89 -2.21 -31.77
C LEU A 14 -12.45 -2.49 -31.36
N TRP A 15 -11.81 -1.51 -30.74
CA TRP A 15 -10.70 -1.75 -29.85
C TRP A 15 -11.26 -2.64 -28.73
N ALA A 16 -11.09 -3.94 -28.87
CA ALA A 16 -11.15 -4.87 -27.75
C ALA A 16 -9.93 -4.60 -26.87
N GLY A 17 -9.90 -3.40 -26.26
CA GLY A 17 -9.03 -3.13 -25.13
C GLY A 17 -9.42 -4.14 -24.06
N VAL A 18 -8.43 -4.93 -23.63
CA VAL A 18 -8.52 -5.70 -22.40
C VAL A 18 -8.95 -4.72 -21.31
N ARG A 19 -10.23 -4.77 -20.93
CA ARG A 19 -10.74 -3.99 -19.81
C ARG A 19 -9.88 -4.34 -18.59
N PRO A 20 -9.41 -3.36 -17.80
CA PRO A 20 -8.91 -3.61 -16.46
C PRO A 20 -9.84 -4.62 -15.77
N GLN A 21 -9.27 -5.62 -15.11
CA GLN A 21 -9.99 -6.78 -14.56
C GLN A 21 -11.18 -6.39 -13.65
N TYR A 22 -11.26 -5.13 -13.21
CA TYR A 22 -12.19 -4.62 -12.21
C TYR A 22 -12.90 -3.30 -12.57
N GLU A 23 -13.12 -2.95 -13.84
CA GLU A 23 -13.81 -1.68 -14.23
C GLU A 23 -15.17 -1.43 -13.54
N ARG A 24 -15.83 -2.47 -12.99
CA ARG A 24 -17.12 -2.37 -12.29
C ARG A 24 -17.04 -2.56 -10.77
N TYR A 25 -15.83 -2.59 -10.22
CA TYR A 25 -15.64 -2.81 -8.79
C TYR A 25 -16.03 -1.57 -7.97
N SER A 26 -16.84 -1.79 -6.94
CA SER A 26 -17.08 -0.82 -5.87
C SER A 26 -17.39 -1.60 -4.60
N PHE A 27 -16.62 -1.37 -3.54
CA PHE A 27 -16.85 -2.03 -2.26
C PHE A 27 -18.23 -1.68 -1.65
N ARG A 28 -18.82 -0.53 -2.03
CA ARG A 28 -20.17 -0.11 -1.61
C ARG A 28 -21.29 -0.84 -2.35
N SER A 29 -21.04 -1.29 -3.58
CA SER A 29 -22.02 -1.98 -4.43
C SER A 29 -21.48 -3.30 -4.95
N PHE A 30 -20.79 -4.06 -4.09
CA PHE A 30 -20.29 -5.39 -4.43
C PHE A 30 -21.46 -6.33 -4.75
N PRO A 31 -21.39 -7.14 -5.82
CA PRO A 31 -22.47 -8.06 -6.22
C PRO A 31 -22.81 -9.04 -5.10
N ARG A 32 -24.10 -9.18 -4.76
CA ARG A 32 -24.53 -9.99 -3.62
C ARG A 32 -24.39 -11.49 -3.86
N ASP A 33 -24.56 -11.90 -5.11
CA ASP A 33 -24.41 -13.26 -5.61
C ASP A 33 -22.97 -13.77 -5.56
N GLU A 34 -22.01 -12.85 -5.52
CA GLU A 34 -20.58 -13.14 -5.43
C GLU A 34 -20.04 -13.05 -3.99
N LEU A 35 -20.86 -12.59 -3.04
CA LEU A 35 -20.43 -12.38 -1.67
C LEU A 35 -20.38 -13.71 -0.90
N MET A 36 -19.18 -14.10 -0.48
CA MET A 36 -18.92 -15.28 0.34
C MET A 36 -17.64 -15.08 1.17
N PRO A 37 -17.33 -15.96 2.13
CA PRO A 37 -16.06 -15.88 2.85
C PRO A 37 -14.86 -16.01 1.92
N LEU A 38 -13.89 -15.09 2.04
CA LEU A 38 -12.67 -15.06 1.23
C LEU A 38 -11.96 -16.41 1.24
N GLU A 39 -11.73 -16.94 2.44
CA GLU A 39 -11.01 -18.18 2.63
C GLU A 39 -11.73 -19.39 2.04
N SER A 40 -13.06 -19.45 2.14
CA SER A 40 -13.85 -20.51 1.50
C SER A 40 -13.75 -20.44 -0.03
N ALA A 41 -13.82 -19.25 -0.61
CA ALA A 41 -13.67 -19.08 -2.06
C ALA A 41 -12.27 -19.52 -2.53
N TYR A 42 -11.24 -19.11 -1.78
CA TYR A 42 -9.86 -19.41 -2.10
C TYR A 42 -9.54 -20.92 -2.00
N ARG A 43 -9.88 -21.55 -0.87
CA ARG A 43 -9.68 -22.99 -0.66
C ARG A 43 -10.41 -23.82 -1.72
N TYR A 44 -11.67 -23.48 -2.02
CA TYR A 44 -12.41 -24.16 -3.09
C TYR A 44 -11.72 -23.99 -4.46
N GLY A 45 -11.21 -22.79 -4.79
CA GLY A 45 -10.45 -22.56 -6.02
C GLY A 45 -9.18 -23.43 -6.13
N LEU A 46 -8.50 -23.68 -5.01
CA LEU A 46 -7.33 -24.58 -4.91
C LEU A 46 -7.71 -26.06 -4.98
N ASP A 47 -8.85 -26.45 -4.42
CA ASP A 47 -9.37 -27.81 -4.55
C ASP A 47 -9.70 -28.12 -6.01
N GLN A 48 -10.35 -27.19 -6.71
CA GLN A 48 -10.64 -27.33 -8.15
C GLN A 48 -9.36 -27.33 -8.98
N TYR A 49 -8.34 -26.55 -8.59
CA TYR A 49 -7.02 -26.59 -9.21
C TYR A 49 -6.40 -27.98 -9.11
N SER A 50 -6.45 -28.59 -7.92
CA SER A 50 -5.91 -29.92 -7.65
C SER A 50 -6.65 -31.03 -8.40
N ASN A 51 -7.96 -30.84 -8.63
CA ASN A 51 -8.80 -31.74 -9.42
C ASN A 51 -8.75 -31.47 -10.94
N GLU A 52 -7.86 -30.58 -11.40
CA GLU A 52 -7.72 -30.17 -12.80
C GLU A 52 -9.00 -29.58 -13.43
N ASN A 53 -9.92 -29.06 -12.61
CA ASN A 53 -11.10 -28.34 -13.08
C ASN A 53 -10.77 -26.86 -13.32
N TRP A 54 -10.06 -26.59 -14.42
CA TRP A 54 -9.48 -25.28 -14.71
C TRP A 54 -10.49 -24.13 -14.79
N PRO A 55 -11.66 -24.25 -15.46
CA PRO A 55 -12.62 -23.15 -15.54
C PRO A 55 -13.14 -22.73 -14.16
N GLU A 56 -13.45 -23.70 -13.31
CA GLU A 56 -13.98 -23.45 -11.96
C GLU A 56 -12.90 -22.89 -11.03
N SER A 57 -11.68 -23.44 -11.12
CA SER A 57 -10.52 -22.93 -10.37
C SER A 57 -10.26 -21.47 -10.70
N VAL A 58 -10.24 -21.11 -12.00
CA VAL A 58 -10.10 -19.71 -12.44
C VAL A 58 -11.19 -18.84 -11.85
N SER A 59 -12.46 -19.27 -11.94
CA SER A 59 -13.61 -18.51 -11.43
C SER A 59 -13.46 -18.16 -9.94
N TYR A 60 -13.13 -19.15 -9.11
CA TYR A 60 -13.04 -18.97 -7.66
C TYR A 60 -11.75 -18.25 -7.21
N LEU A 61 -10.64 -18.43 -7.93
CA LEU A 61 -9.41 -17.66 -7.66
C LEU A 61 -9.56 -16.18 -8.08
N GLU A 62 -10.24 -15.89 -9.19
CA GLU A 62 -10.58 -14.50 -9.53
C GLU A 62 -11.56 -13.90 -8.50
N MET A 63 -12.52 -14.70 -8.03
CA MET A 63 -13.47 -14.28 -7.00
C MET A 63 -12.78 -13.95 -5.67
N SER A 64 -11.86 -14.81 -5.24
CA SER A 64 -11.14 -14.61 -3.99
C SER A 64 -10.28 -13.33 -4.03
N LEU A 65 -9.62 -13.01 -5.15
CA LEU A 65 -8.92 -11.72 -5.33
C LEU A 65 -9.87 -10.52 -5.18
N ARG A 66 -11.10 -10.62 -5.69
CA ARG A 66 -12.12 -9.58 -5.54
C ARG A 66 -12.61 -9.43 -4.12
N LEU A 67 -12.81 -10.54 -3.41
CA LEU A 67 -13.20 -10.56 -2.00
C LEU A 67 -12.09 -10.02 -1.09
N TYR A 68 -10.83 -10.31 -1.41
CA TYR A 68 -9.68 -9.76 -0.71
C TYR A 68 -9.61 -8.24 -0.86
N ARG A 69 -9.75 -7.72 -2.09
CA ARG A 69 -9.83 -6.28 -2.34
C ARG A 69 -11.02 -5.63 -1.61
N LEU A 70 -12.19 -6.28 -1.64
CA LEU A 70 -13.38 -5.84 -0.90
C LEU A 70 -13.11 -5.68 0.59
N LEU A 71 -12.44 -6.66 1.21
CA LEU A 71 -12.07 -6.61 2.62
C LEU A 71 -11.10 -5.46 2.89
N ARG A 72 -9.99 -5.39 2.17
CA ARG A 72 -8.94 -4.37 2.35
C ARG A 72 -9.47 -2.95 2.19
N ASP A 73 -10.25 -2.69 1.15
CA ASP A 73 -10.81 -1.35 0.91
C ASP A 73 -11.87 -0.98 1.96
N SER A 74 -12.63 -1.97 2.46
CA SER A 74 -13.60 -1.74 3.53
C SER A 74 -12.92 -1.45 4.88
N GLU A 75 -11.79 -2.09 5.15
CA GLU A 75 -10.95 -1.79 6.31
C GLU A 75 -10.38 -0.38 6.21
N ALA A 76 -9.67 -0.07 5.13
CA ALA A 76 -9.10 1.27 4.89
C ALA A 76 -10.17 2.36 5.06
N PHE A 77 -11.32 2.19 4.40
CA PHE A 77 -12.42 3.15 4.45
C PHE A 77 -12.90 3.41 5.89
N CYS A 78 -13.12 2.37 6.69
CA CYS A 78 -13.60 2.56 8.06
C CYS A 78 -12.52 3.14 8.97
N HIS A 79 -11.27 2.69 8.85
CA HIS A 79 -10.19 3.13 9.71
C HIS A 79 -9.78 4.59 9.44
N LEU A 80 -9.80 5.03 8.18
CA LEU A 80 -9.58 6.43 7.80
C LEU A 80 -10.71 7.34 8.30
N ASN A 81 -11.98 6.98 8.05
CA ASN A 81 -13.11 7.83 8.45
C ASN A 81 -13.28 7.94 9.97
N CYS A 82 -12.77 6.98 10.72
CA CYS A 82 -12.79 6.99 12.19
C CYS A 82 -11.47 7.48 12.80
N SER A 83 -10.45 7.82 12.01
CA SER A 83 -9.09 8.13 12.50
C SER A 83 -9.02 9.35 13.41
N SER A 84 -9.82 10.38 13.16
CA SER A 84 -9.86 11.65 13.88
C SER A 84 -10.90 11.70 15.00
N VAL A 85 -11.71 10.65 15.18
CA VAL A 85 -12.76 10.61 16.21
C VAL A 85 -12.11 10.59 17.59
N ARG A 86 -12.45 11.57 18.43
CA ARG A 86 -12.00 11.71 19.82
C ARG A 86 -13.19 12.02 20.73
N MET A 87 -13.00 11.95 22.04
CA MET A 87 -13.96 12.50 23.02
C MET A 87 -14.13 14.00 22.80
N GLU A 88 -15.34 14.50 23.03
CA GLU A 88 -15.66 15.92 22.78
C GLU A 88 -14.86 16.83 23.71
N GLU A 89 -14.01 17.68 23.13
CA GLU A 89 -13.10 18.54 23.90
C GLU A 89 -13.84 19.53 24.80
N GLU A 90 -14.92 20.13 24.32
CA GLU A 90 -15.62 21.22 25.02
C GLU A 90 -16.27 20.82 26.35
N LYS A 91 -16.59 19.53 26.55
CA LYS A 91 -17.25 19.04 27.78
C LYS A 91 -16.41 18.01 28.55
N GLU A 92 -15.59 17.23 27.87
CA GLU A 92 -14.88 16.08 28.46
C GLU A 92 -13.37 16.34 28.66
N ALA A 93 -12.76 17.34 27.99
CA ALA A 93 -11.32 17.60 28.15
C ALA A 93 -10.93 18.05 29.57
N TYR A 94 -11.75 18.87 30.21
CA TYR A 94 -11.50 19.29 31.60
C TYR A 94 -11.76 18.18 32.61
N ARG A 95 -12.69 17.25 32.32
CA ARG A 95 -13.06 16.15 33.22
C ARG A 95 -11.91 15.15 33.40
N PHE A 96 -11.17 14.87 32.33
CA PHE A 96 -10.05 13.94 32.33
C PHE A 96 -8.68 14.64 32.33
N HIS A 97 -8.62 15.96 32.54
CA HIS A 97 -7.37 16.73 32.47
C HIS A 97 -6.28 16.21 33.44
N GLY A 98 -6.68 15.62 34.57
CA GLY A 98 -5.77 14.98 35.53
C GLY A 98 -5.60 13.46 35.36
N PHE A 99 -6.19 12.85 34.32
CA PHE A 99 -6.22 11.39 34.12
C PHE A 99 -5.87 11.03 32.66
N PRO A 100 -4.59 11.09 32.26
CA PRO A 100 -4.17 10.86 30.87
C PRO A 100 -4.55 9.48 30.33
N GLU A 101 -4.45 8.45 31.15
CA GLU A 101 -4.82 7.07 30.79
C GLU A 101 -6.31 6.95 30.48
N LEU A 102 -7.19 7.49 31.33
CA LEU A 102 -8.63 7.50 31.10
C LEU A 102 -8.99 8.29 29.83
N ARG A 103 -8.26 9.37 29.55
CA ARG A 103 -8.43 10.13 28.31
C ARG A 103 -8.05 9.28 27.09
N TYR A 104 -6.90 8.63 27.12
CA TYR A 104 -6.43 7.75 26.04
C TYR A 104 -7.43 6.64 25.73
N PHE A 105 -7.84 5.87 26.75
CA PHE A 105 -8.80 4.79 26.55
C PHE A 105 -10.20 5.30 26.19
N GLY A 106 -10.59 6.48 26.67
CA GLY A 106 -11.83 7.13 26.25
C GLY A 106 -11.83 7.47 24.75
N ASP A 107 -10.75 8.04 24.24
CA ASP A 107 -10.55 8.31 22.80
C ASP A 107 -10.56 7.00 21.99
N MET A 108 -9.89 5.94 22.50
CA MET A 108 -9.90 4.61 21.90
C MET A 108 -11.32 4.01 21.82
N LEU A 109 -12.11 4.13 22.89
CA LEU A 109 -13.49 3.63 22.94
C LEU A 109 -14.40 4.39 21.95
N ARG A 110 -14.23 5.72 21.81
CA ARG A 110 -14.95 6.51 20.80
C ARG A 110 -14.62 6.08 19.39
N ARG A 111 -13.33 5.89 19.08
CA ARG A 111 -12.88 5.36 17.79
C ARG A 111 -13.46 3.97 17.54
N THR A 112 -13.47 3.10 18.54
CA THR A 112 -14.04 1.74 18.48
C THR A 112 -15.54 1.77 18.19
N GLN A 113 -16.29 2.67 18.81
CA GLN A 113 -17.73 2.87 18.53
C GLN A 113 -17.97 3.27 17.07
N CYS A 114 -17.16 4.21 16.55
CA CYS A 114 -17.21 4.60 15.14
C CYS A 114 -16.94 3.41 14.21
N LEU A 115 -15.88 2.65 14.49
CA LEU A 115 -15.51 1.47 13.70
C LEU A 115 -16.62 0.42 13.70
N LYS A 116 -17.22 0.09 14.86
CA LYS A 116 -18.34 -0.86 14.94
C LYS A 116 -19.50 -0.43 14.03
N ARG A 117 -19.90 0.84 14.07
CA ARG A 117 -20.98 1.37 13.24
C ARG A 117 -20.62 1.33 11.74
N CYS A 118 -19.39 1.69 11.39
CA CYS A 118 -18.93 1.67 10.01
C CYS A 118 -18.90 0.24 9.45
N LYS A 119 -18.28 -0.70 10.17
CA LYS A 119 -18.12 -2.09 9.74
C LYS A 119 -19.48 -2.81 9.59
N GLN A 120 -20.45 -2.55 10.47
CA GLN A 120 -21.83 -3.07 10.33
C GLN A 120 -22.51 -2.68 9.01
N GLY A 121 -22.14 -1.53 8.44
CA GLY A 121 -22.71 -1.01 7.21
C GLY A 121 -22.19 -1.66 5.93
N LEU A 122 -21.07 -2.40 5.98
CA LEU A 122 -20.35 -2.86 4.79
C LEU A 122 -20.47 -4.39 4.58
N PRO A 123 -20.59 -4.86 3.33
CA PRO A 123 -20.80 -6.28 3.03
C PRO A 123 -19.61 -7.17 3.40
N ALA A 124 -18.38 -6.63 3.35
CA ALA A 124 -17.15 -7.35 3.70
C ALA A 124 -17.21 -7.98 5.11
N PHE A 125 -17.74 -7.22 6.08
CA PHE A 125 -17.77 -7.63 7.49
C PHE A 125 -19.01 -8.46 7.87
N ARG A 126 -19.82 -8.86 6.88
CA ARG A 126 -20.89 -9.85 7.06
C ARG A 126 -20.40 -11.29 6.89
N GLN A 127 -19.19 -11.45 6.34
CA GLN A 127 -18.54 -12.74 6.11
C GLN A 127 -17.59 -13.07 7.27
N SER A 128 -17.24 -14.35 7.41
CA SER A 128 -16.19 -14.75 8.35
C SER A 128 -14.85 -14.15 7.93
N GLN A 129 -14.06 -13.73 8.92
CA GLN A 129 -12.71 -13.22 8.67
C GLN A 129 -11.80 -14.36 8.21
N PRO A 130 -10.93 -14.12 7.21
CA PRO A 130 -9.93 -15.10 6.77
C PRO A 130 -8.84 -15.29 7.83
N SER A 131 -8.15 -16.43 7.79
CA SER A 131 -6.94 -16.64 8.61
C SER A 131 -5.81 -15.66 8.24
N ARG A 132 -4.86 -15.51 9.17
CA ARG A 132 -3.65 -14.69 8.96
C ARG A 132 -2.83 -15.23 7.78
N GLU A 133 -2.70 -16.54 7.65
CA GLU A 133 -1.92 -17.13 6.54
C GLU A 133 -2.55 -16.79 5.19
N VAL A 134 -3.88 -16.89 5.07
CA VAL A 134 -4.57 -16.53 3.83
C VAL A 134 -4.33 -15.05 3.50
N LEU A 135 -4.42 -14.14 4.48
CA LEU A 135 -4.13 -12.73 4.21
C LEU A 135 -2.69 -12.51 3.74
N GLU A 136 -1.72 -13.22 4.31
CA GLU A 136 -0.31 -13.14 3.91
C GLU A 136 -0.08 -13.68 2.49
N GLU A 137 -0.70 -14.79 2.10
CA GLU A 137 -0.62 -15.32 0.73
C GLU A 137 -1.13 -14.32 -0.31
N PHE A 138 -2.23 -13.62 -0.01
CA PHE A 138 -2.76 -12.58 -0.90
C PHE A 138 -1.84 -11.35 -0.96
N GLN A 139 -1.26 -10.93 0.17
CA GLN A 139 -0.26 -9.86 0.19
C GLN A 139 0.98 -10.22 -0.65
N ARG A 140 1.38 -11.49 -0.64
CA ARG A 140 2.49 -12.03 -1.45
C ARG A 140 2.12 -12.29 -2.90
N ARG A 141 0.86 -12.05 -3.31
CA ARG A 141 0.34 -12.32 -4.66
C ARG A 141 0.36 -13.81 -5.02
N ASP A 142 0.34 -14.71 -4.04
CA ASP A 142 0.39 -16.16 -4.26
C ASP A 142 -0.79 -16.73 -5.09
N PRO A 143 -2.03 -16.19 -5.02
CA PRO A 143 -3.11 -16.63 -5.92
C PRO A 143 -2.74 -16.55 -7.42
N TYR A 144 -1.87 -15.61 -7.80
CA TYR A 144 -1.41 -15.48 -9.18
C TYR A 144 -0.52 -16.63 -9.66
N LYS A 145 0.17 -17.31 -8.73
CA LYS A 145 0.94 -18.53 -9.01
C LYS A 145 0.05 -19.66 -9.53
N PHE A 146 -1.15 -19.80 -8.97
CA PHE A 146 -2.14 -20.81 -9.37
C PHE A 146 -2.91 -20.34 -10.60
N LEU A 147 -3.35 -19.08 -10.62
CA LEU A 147 -4.10 -18.50 -11.73
C LEU A 147 -3.34 -18.59 -13.05
N GLN A 148 -2.04 -18.31 -13.08
CA GLN A 148 -1.28 -18.35 -14.33
C GLN A 148 -1.35 -19.73 -15.00
N PHE A 149 -1.23 -20.81 -14.21
CA PHE A 149 -1.28 -22.16 -14.74
C PHE A 149 -2.70 -22.58 -15.11
N ALA A 150 -3.68 -22.21 -14.28
CA ALA A 150 -5.09 -22.48 -14.57
C ALA A 150 -5.55 -21.78 -15.85
N TYR A 151 -5.15 -20.52 -16.08
CA TYR A 151 -5.39 -19.81 -17.34
C TYR A 151 -4.71 -20.48 -18.52
N PHE A 152 -3.45 -20.90 -18.36
CA PHE A 152 -2.72 -21.61 -19.41
C PHE A 152 -3.45 -22.90 -19.81
N LYS A 153 -3.87 -23.70 -18.83
CA LYS A 153 -4.65 -24.93 -19.05
C LYS A 153 -6.04 -24.69 -19.63
N ALA A 154 -6.64 -23.53 -19.34
CA ALA A 154 -7.89 -23.08 -19.93
C ALA A 154 -7.72 -22.40 -21.31
N ASN A 155 -6.53 -22.48 -21.93
CA ASN A 155 -6.18 -21.83 -23.21
C ASN A 155 -6.35 -20.30 -23.22
N ASN A 156 -6.24 -19.65 -22.06
CA ASN A 156 -6.26 -18.19 -21.92
C ASN A 156 -4.85 -17.64 -21.73
N PHE A 157 -4.05 -17.70 -22.81
CA PHE A 157 -2.66 -17.24 -22.79
C PHE A 157 -2.50 -15.79 -22.32
N PRO A 158 -3.31 -14.80 -22.79
CA PRO A 158 -3.16 -13.42 -22.34
C PRO A 158 -3.25 -13.24 -20.82
N LYS A 159 -4.23 -13.90 -20.18
CA LYS A 159 -4.36 -13.84 -18.72
C LYS A 159 -3.27 -14.64 -17.99
N ALA A 160 -2.80 -15.74 -18.58
CA ALA A 160 -1.67 -16.50 -18.03
C ALA A 160 -0.39 -15.66 -17.96
N VAL A 161 -0.06 -14.94 -19.05
CA VAL A 161 1.12 -14.04 -19.09
C VAL A 161 0.98 -12.93 -18.04
N ALA A 162 -0.19 -12.28 -17.95
CA ALA A 162 -0.42 -11.21 -16.99
C ALA A 162 -0.33 -11.71 -15.53
N ALA A 163 -0.90 -12.87 -15.21
CA ALA A 163 -0.81 -13.46 -13.87
C ALA A 163 0.63 -13.85 -13.50
N ALA A 164 1.37 -14.46 -14.42
CA ALA A 164 2.78 -14.80 -14.19
C ALA A 164 3.64 -13.55 -13.97
N HIS A 165 3.41 -12.48 -14.74
CA HIS A 165 4.09 -11.20 -14.56
C HIS A 165 3.76 -10.60 -13.19
N THR A 166 2.47 -10.57 -12.83
CA THR A 166 1.98 -10.04 -11.55
C THR A 166 2.61 -10.72 -10.35
N PHE A 167 2.79 -12.06 -10.41
CA PHE A 167 3.48 -12.84 -9.38
C PHE A 167 4.98 -12.52 -9.31
N LEU A 168 5.68 -12.48 -10.44
CA LEU A 168 7.13 -12.23 -10.51
C LEU A 168 7.53 -10.86 -9.94
N LEU A 169 6.63 -9.87 -9.91
CA LEU A 169 6.92 -8.56 -9.30
C LEU A 169 7.17 -8.64 -7.78
N LYS A 170 6.62 -9.65 -7.09
CA LYS A 170 6.88 -9.91 -5.66
C LYS A 170 7.84 -11.07 -5.42
N HIS A 171 8.03 -11.93 -6.42
CA HIS A 171 8.90 -13.11 -6.34
C HIS A 171 9.90 -13.11 -7.52
N PRO A 172 10.81 -12.12 -7.59
CA PRO A 172 11.72 -11.97 -8.73
C PRO A 172 12.67 -13.15 -8.88
N ASP A 173 12.87 -13.95 -7.82
CA ASP A 173 13.78 -15.10 -7.79
C ASP A 173 13.09 -16.47 -7.98
N ASP A 174 11.79 -16.51 -8.26
CA ASP A 174 11.07 -17.77 -8.49
C ASP A 174 11.47 -18.40 -9.84
N GLU A 175 12.37 -19.39 -9.77
CA GLU A 175 12.93 -20.07 -10.94
C GLU A 175 11.88 -20.80 -11.78
N MET A 176 10.81 -21.33 -11.17
CA MET A 176 9.75 -21.99 -11.91
C MET A 176 8.98 -20.98 -12.75
N MET A 177 8.59 -19.85 -12.15
CA MET A 177 7.84 -18.81 -12.84
C MET A 177 8.68 -18.10 -13.89
N LYS A 178 9.99 -17.91 -13.67
CA LYS A 178 10.91 -17.41 -14.71
C LYS A 178 10.90 -18.30 -15.95
N ARG A 179 10.92 -19.63 -15.78
CA ARG A 179 10.84 -20.58 -16.90
C ARG A 179 9.49 -20.51 -17.61
N ASN A 180 8.39 -20.45 -16.87
CA ASN A 180 7.06 -20.28 -17.45
C ASN A 180 6.97 -18.97 -18.25
N MET A 181 7.48 -17.87 -17.70
CA MET A 181 7.51 -16.57 -18.36
C MET A 181 8.40 -16.57 -19.61
N ALA A 182 9.55 -17.26 -19.59
CA ALA A 182 10.39 -17.42 -20.78
C ALA A 182 9.66 -18.18 -21.90
N TYR A 183 8.91 -19.23 -21.55
CA TYR A 183 8.03 -19.91 -22.50
C TYR A 183 6.92 -18.97 -23.01
N TYR A 184 6.27 -18.19 -22.14
CA TYR A 184 5.25 -17.24 -22.54
C TYR A 184 5.75 -16.18 -23.51
N LYS A 185 6.94 -15.63 -23.27
CA LYS A 185 7.61 -14.67 -24.18
C LYS A 185 7.99 -15.26 -25.54
N SER A 186 8.04 -16.58 -25.69
CA SER A 186 8.27 -17.21 -26.99
C SER A 186 7.03 -17.24 -27.88
N MET A 187 5.84 -16.96 -27.32
CA MET A 187 4.60 -16.90 -28.09
C MET A 187 4.42 -15.55 -28.80
N PRO A 188 3.75 -15.52 -29.97
CA PRO A 188 3.43 -14.27 -30.64
C PRO A 188 2.64 -13.31 -29.75
N ASP A 189 2.93 -12.02 -29.87
CA ASP A 189 2.22 -10.92 -29.18
C ASP A 189 2.27 -10.98 -27.64
N ALA A 190 3.18 -11.79 -27.07
CA ALA A 190 3.29 -11.96 -25.62
C ALA A 190 3.55 -10.64 -24.88
N GLU A 191 4.36 -9.75 -25.45
CA GLU A 191 4.65 -8.41 -24.93
C GLU A 191 3.40 -7.58 -24.62
N ASP A 192 2.34 -7.70 -25.42
CA ASP A 192 1.09 -6.94 -25.24
C ASP A 192 0.28 -7.41 -24.02
N TYR A 193 0.61 -8.59 -23.50
CA TYR A 193 -0.04 -9.24 -22.36
C TYR A 193 0.76 -9.14 -21.06
N ILE A 194 2.00 -8.64 -21.11
CA ILE A 194 2.83 -8.39 -19.92
C ILE A 194 2.29 -7.16 -19.18
N LYS A 195 1.34 -7.39 -18.29
CA LYS A 195 0.67 -6.35 -17.50
C LYS A 195 0.63 -6.77 -16.03
N ASP A 196 0.85 -5.82 -15.12
CA ASP A 196 0.56 -6.01 -13.70
C ASP A 196 -0.96 -5.88 -13.48
N LEU A 197 -1.58 -6.95 -12.96
CA LEU A 197 -3.01 -7.00 -12.65
C LEU A 197 -3.34 -6.26 -11.35
N GLU A 198 -2.34 -5.91 -10.54
CA GLU A 198 -2.46 -5.15 -9.29
C GLU A 198 -1.96 -3.70 -9.38
N ILE A 199 -1.65 -3.22 -10.60
CA ILE A 199 -1.12 -1.87 -10.82
C ILE A 199 -1.99 -0.79 -10.20
N LYS A 200 -1.36 0.13 -9.48
CA LYS A 200 -2.02 1.32 -8.92
C LYS A 200 -1.97 2.50 -9.89
N SER A 201 -2.88 3.45 -9.69
CA SER A 201 -2.98 4.64 -10.54
C SER A 201 -1.70 5.50 -10.51
N TYR A 202 -1.11 5.71 -9.33
CA TYR A 202 0.15 6.46 -9.19
C TYR A 202 1.31 5.81 -9.93
N GLU A 203 1.37 4.48 -10.03
CA GLU A 203 2.43 3.78 -10.77
C GLU A 203 2.36 4.09 -12.27
N THR A 204 1.13 4.11 -12.81
CA THR A 204 0.91 4.47 -14.22
C THR A 204 1.32 5.92 -14.48
N LEU A 205 0.96 6.83 -13.58
CA LEU A 205 1.35 8.24 -13.64
C LEU A 205 2.87 8.40 -13.54
N PHE A 206 3.51 7.70 -12.60
CA PHE A 206 4.95 7.72 -12.40
C PHE A 206 5.70 7.23 -13.64
N VAL A 207 5.32 6.07 -14.21
CA VAL A 207 5.95 5.55 -15.42
C VAL A 207 5.78 6.51 -16.60
N ARG A 208 4.61 7.14 -16.75
CA ARG A 208 4.35 8.15 -17.79
C ARG A 208 5.22 9.40 -17.58
N ALA A 209 5.34 9.86 -16.33
CA ALA A 209 6.18 11.00 -15.96
C ALA A 209 7.67 10.73 -16.27
N VAL A 210 8.19 9.56 -15.90
CA VAL A 210 9.58 9.18 -16.18
C VAL A 210 9.86 9.05 -17.68
N ARG A 211 8.92 8.49 -18.45
CA ARG A 211 9.04 8.47 -19.93
C ARG A 211 9.07 9.87 -20.52
N ALA A 212 8.20 10.77 -20.03
CA ALA A 212 8.18 12.16 -20.46
C ALA A 212 9.47 12.90 -20.09
N TYR A 213 10.00 12.66 -18.88
CA TYR A 213 11.28 13.19 -18.43
C TYR A 213 12.43 12.77 -19.35
N ASN A 214 12.54 11.48 -19.65
CA ASN A 214 13.58 10.95 -20.54
C ASN A 214 13.43 11.45 -21.99
N GLY A 215 12.21 11.80 -22.40
CA GLY A 215 11.92 12.45 -23.69
C GLY A 215 12.01 13.97 -23.66
N GLU A 216 12.55 14.57 -22.59
CA GLU A 216 12.66 16.03 -22.36
C GLU A 216 11.33 16.80 -22.41
N ASN A 217 10.20 16.10 -22.29
CA ASN A 217 8.89 16.72 -22.16
C ASN A 217 8.62 17.07 -20.69
N TRP A 218 9.29 18.13 -20.23
CA TRP A 218 9.26 18.58 -18.84
C TRP A 218 7.85 18.90 -18.35
N ARG A 219 6.99 19.48 -19.20
CA ARG A 219 5.61 19.83 -18.83
C ARG A 219 4.77 18.60 -18.49
N THR A 220 4.83 17.56 -19.33
CA THR A 220 4.12 16.30 -19.06
C THR A 220 4.73 15.57 -17.87
N SER A 221 6.07 15.58 -17.73
CA SER A 221 6.72 15.01 -16.55
C SER A 221 6.22 15.66 -15.26
N ILE A 222 6.12 16.99 -15.21
CA ILE A 222 5.60 17.72 -14.06
C ILE A 222 4.13 17.37 -13.82
N SER A 223 3.28 17.49 -14.84
CA SER A 223 1.83 17.25 -14.66
C SER A 223 1.53 15.85 -14.13
N ASP A 224 2.26 14.85 -14.61
CA ASP A 224 2.05 13.47 -14.21
C ASP A 224 2.63 13.17 -12.83
N MET A 225 3.80 13.72 -12.50
CA MET A 225 4.44 13.50 -11.21
C MET A 225 3.71 14.23 -10.07
N GLU A 226 3.19 15.44 -10.32
CA GLU A 226 2.32 16.18 -9.38
C GLU A 226 0.99 15.46 -9.13
N LEU A 227 0.54 14.59 -10.04
CA LEU A 227 -0.62 13.72 -9.82
C LEU A 227 -0.22 12.40 -9.13
N ALA A 228 0.94 11.83 -9.47
CA ALA A 228 1.40 10.58 -8.92
C ALA A 228 1.66 10.67 -7.41
N LEU A 229 2.27 11.77 -6.97
CA LEU A 229 2.69 11.98 -5.58
C LEU A 229 1.53 11.99 -4.56
N PRO A 230 0.46 12.79 -4.73
CA PRO A 230 -0.71 12.73 -3.83
C PRO A 230 -1.48 11.40 -3.95
N ASP A 231 -1.50 10.77 -5.13
CA ASP A 231 -2.17 9.47 -5.32
C ASP A 231 -1.39 8.33 -4.64
N PHE A 232 -0.06 8.41 -4.61
CA PHE A 232 0.79 7.53 -3.79
C PHE A 232 0.51 7.72 -2.29
N TYR A 233 0.49 8.97 -1.80
CA TYR A 233 0.20 9.21 -0.37
C TYR A 233 -1.17 8.70 0.03
N LYS A 234 -2.18 8.85 -0.82
CA LYS A 234 -3.48 8.24 -0.59
C LYS A 234 -3.41 6.71 -0.53
N ALA A 235 -2.69 6.06 -1.45
CA ALA A 235 -2.51 4.62 -1.41
C ALA A 235 -1.75 4.14 -0.15
N TYR A 236 -0.80 4.95 0.33
CA TYR A 236 -0.10 4.72 1.59
C TYR A 236 -1.04 4.84 2.80
N ASP A 237 -1.87 5.88 2.86
CA ASP A 237 -2.87 6.06 3.91
C ASP A 237 -3.90 4.92 3.92
N ASP A 238 -4.37 4.50 2.74
CA ASP A 238 -5.26 3.33 2.61
C ASP A 238 -4.58 2.05 3.13
N CYS A 239 -3.31 1.83 2.79
CA CYS A 239 -2.54 0.68 3.26
C CYS A 239 -2.38 0.67 4.78
N THR A 240 -1.93 1.79 5.36
CA THR A 240 -1.69 1.89 6.81
C THR A 240 -2.98 1.81 7.62
N ALA A 241 -4.08 2.34 7.11
CA ALA A 241 -5.40 2.21 7.74
C ALA A 241 -5.89 0.76 7.74
N ALA A 242 -5.65 0.03 6.65
CA ALA A 242 -6.01 -1.38 6.57
C ALA A 242 -5.08 -2.30 7.39
N CYS A 243 -3.97 -1.80 7.96
CA CYS A 243 -3.16 -2.57 8.91
C CYS A 243 -3.80 -2.72 10.30
N GLU A 244 -4.81 -1.91 10.62
CA GLU A 244 -5.51 -1.93 11.92
C GLU A 244 -6.68 -2.94 11.95
N GLY A 245 -6.61 -3.98 11.10
CA GLY A 245 -7.59 -5.04 10.96
C GLY A 245 -7.68 -5.97 12.18
N SER A 246 -8.50 -7.02 12.08
CA SER A 246 -8.61 -8.02 13.16
C SER A 246 -7.33 -8.87 13.26
N ARG A 247 -6.90 -9.15 14.51
CA ARG A 247 -5.89 -10.19 14.81
C ARG A 247 -6.56 -11.51 15.19
N GLU A 248 -5.85 -12.59 14.96
CA GLU A 248 -6.10 -13.85 15.65
C GLU A 248 -5.52 -13.75 17.08
N ILE A 249 -6.25 -14.27 18.07
CA ILE A 249 -5.79 -14.31 19.47
C ILE A 249 -5.26 -15.72 19.71
N THR A 250 -3.94 -15.84 19.78
CA THR A 250 -3.24 -17.13 19.95
C THR A 250 -2.76 -17.38 21.37
N ASP A 251 -2.63 -16.32 22.17
CA ASP A 251 -2.10 -16.34 23.54
C ASP A 251 -2.99 -15.53 24.50
N PHE A 252 -2.83 -15.81 25.79
CA PHE A 252 -3.52 -15.10 26.87
C PHE A 252 -2.51 -14.25 27.65
N LYS A 253 -2.33 -13.01 27.20
CA LYS A 253 -1.47 -12.00 27.85
C LYS A 253 -2.27 -11.10 28.78
N GLU A 254 -1.60 -10.51 29.77
CA GLU A 254 -2.18 -9.44 30.59
C GLU A 254 -2.56 -8.21 29.72
N PHE A 255 -3.40 -7.33 30.24
CA PHE A 255 -4.04 -6.26 29.48
C PHE A 255 -3.06 -5.41 28.66
N TYR A 256 -2.00 -4.86 29.29
CA TYR A 256 -1.04 -3.99 28.61
C TYR A 256 -0.15 -4.75 27.63
N LEU A 257 0.24 -5.97 27.97
CA LEU A 257 1.02 -6.84 27.08
C LEU A 257 0.21 -7.19 25.82
N SER A 258 -1.07 -7.50 25.95
CA SER A 258 -1.96 -7.78 24.81
C SER A 258 -2.12 -6.57 23.86
N ILE A 259 -2.21 -5.36 24.42
CA ILE A 259 -2.29 -4.12 23.63
C ILE A 259 -0.96 -3.85 22.91
N ALA A 260 0.16 -3.94 23.63
CA ALA A 260 1.48 -3.63 23.09
C ALA A 260 1.87 -4.62 21.98
N ASP A 261 1.62 -5.92 22.20
CA ASP A 261 1.82 -6.99 21.24
C ASP A 261 1.02 -6.73 19.94
N HIS A 262 -0.29 -6.48 20.05
CA HIS A 262 -1.10 -6.18 18.87
C HIS A 262 -0.65 -4.89 18.17
N TYR A 263 -0.34 -3.84 18.93
CA TYR A 263 0.11 -2.59 18.34
C TYR A 263 1.44 -2.73 17.61
N THR A 264 2.32 -3.60 18.10
CA THR A 264 3.60 -3.94 17.45
C THR A 264 3.37 -4.65 16.12
N GLU A 265 2.41 -5.58 16.03
CA GLU A 265 2.00 -6.19 14.76
C GLU A 265 1.46 -5.16 13.76
N VAL A 266 0.61 -4.24 14.25
CA VAL A 266 0.06 -3.14 13.43
C VAL A 266 1.18 -2.23 12.92
N LEU A 267 2.15 -1.86 13.77
CA LEU A 267 3.31 -1.07 13.36
C LEU A 267 4.15 -1.80 12.32
N LYS A 268 4.43 -3.09 12.51
CA LYS A 268 5.14 -3.93 11.54
C LYS A 268 4.45 -3.94 10.18
N CYS A 269 3.12 -4.04 10.16
CA CYS A 269 2.34 -3.92 8.93
C CYS A 269 2.47 -2.52 8.29
N LYS A 270 2.32 -1.45 9.08
CA LYS A 270 2.40 -0.06 8.57
C LYS A 270 3.77 0.25 7.96
N LEU A 271 4.85 -0.19 8.59
CA LEU A 271 6.22 0.00 8.08
C LEU A 271 6.49 -0.73 6.76
N ARG A 272 5.73 -1.80 6.47
CA ARG A 272 5.81 -2.50 5.18
C ARG A 272 5.08 -1.77 4.05
N CYS A 273 4.16 -0.86 4.33
CA CYS A 273 3.34 -0.22 3.30
C CYS A 273 4.16 0.50 2.23
N GLU A 274 5.22 1.23 2.60
CA GLU A 274 6.08 1.91 1.61
C GLU A 274 6.79 0.90 0.71
N ILE A 275 7.37 -0.15 1.29
CA ILE A 275 8.04 -1.24 0.55
C ILE A 275 7.04 -1.94 -0.37
N ASP A 276 5.83 -2.22 0.15
CA ASP A 276 4.83 -2.99 -0.58
C ASP A 276 4.19 -2.21 -1.73
N LEU A 277 4.15 -0.88 -1.62
CA LEU A 277 3.69 0.07 -2.64
C LEU A 277 4.82 0.59 -3.55
N THR A 278 6.08 0.23 -3.30
CA THR A 278 7.18 0.66 -4.17
C THR A 278 7.06 -0.05 -5.53
N PRO A 279 6.98 0.68 -6.65
CA PRO A 279 6.86 0.06 -7.97
C PRO A 279 8.13 -0.69 -8.36
N VAL A 280 7.95 -1.79 -9.08
CA VAL A 280 9.04 -2.57 -9.69
C VAL A 280 9.06 -2.30 -11.18
N ILE A 281 10.11 -1.65 -11.66
CA ILE A 281 10.27 -1.25 -13.07
C ILE A 281 11.45 -1.98 -13.68
N GLY A 282 11.20 -2.70 -14.78
CA GLY A 282 12.27 -3.47 -15.45
C GLY A 282 12.89 -4.56 -14.59
N GLY A 283 12.19 -5.02 -13.54
CA GLY A 283 12.67 -6.03 -12.59
C GLY A 283 13.35 -5.47 -11.35
N TYR A 284 13.44 -4.14 -11.19
CA TYR A 284 14.07 -3.50 -10.05
C TYR A 284 13.08 -2.61 -9.30
N ALA A 285 13.03 -2.72 -7.98
CA ALA A 285 12.27 -1.79 -7.14
C ALA A 285 12.88 -0.39 -7.25
N VAL A 286 12.04 0.63 -7.36
CA VAL A 286 12.51 2.02 -7.40
C VAL A 286 13.04 2.41 -6.02
N GLU A 287 14.35 2.66 -5.94
CA GLU A 287 14.97 3.08 -4.69
C GLU A 287 14.46 4.47 -4.24
N LYS A 288 14.25 4.61 -2.93
CA LYS A 288 13.83 5.86 -2.27
C LYS A 288 12.66 6.52 -3.02
N PHE A 289 11.58 5.75 -3.23
CA PHE A 289 10.54 6.09 -4.21
C PHE A 289 9.99 7.52 -4.08
N VAL A 290 9.67 7.95 -2.85
CA VAL A 290 9.18 9.31 -2.59
C VAL A 290 10.23 10.38 -2.90
N ALA A 291 11.48 10.17 -2.49
CA ALA A 291 12.59 11.06 -2.84
C ALA A 291 12.78 11.15 -4.36
N THR A 292 12.73 10.01 -5.04
CA THR A 292 12.85 9.92 -6.50
C THR A 292 11.78 10.76 -7.22
N MET A 293 10.52 10.77 -6.75
CA MET A 293 9.48 11.64 -7.32
C MET A 293 9.83 13.14 -7.16
N TYR A 294 10.32 13.56 -5.99
CA TYR A 294 10.76 14.94 -5.77
C TYR A 294 11.98 15.32 -6.62
N HIS A 295 12.91 14.40 -6.84
CA HIS A 295 14.05 14.62 -7.74
C HIS A 295 13.59 14.90 -9.18
N TYR A 296 12.67 14.08 -9.72
CA TYR A 296 12.11 14.32 -11.06
C TYR A 296 11.37 15.66 -11.15
N LEU A 297 10.55 16.01 -10.16
CA LEU A 297 9.86 17.30 -10.10
C LEU A 297 10.84 18.46 -10.09
N GLN A 298 11.82 18.41 -9.18
CA GLN A 298 12.84 19.43 -9.00
C GLN A 298 13.57 19.75 -10.30
N PHE A 299 14.08 18.72 -10.98
CA PHE A 299 14.82 18.91 -12.21
C PHE A 299 13.93 19.41 -13.36
N ALA A 300 12.72 18.86 -13.50
CA ALA A 300 11.80 19.30 -14.55
C ALA A 300 11.35 20.76 -14.35
N TYR A 301 11.05 21.19 -13.12
CA TYR A 301 10.77 22.60 -12.81
C TYR A 301 11.96 23.50 -13.12
N TYR A 302 13.18 23.08 -12.76
CA TYR A 302 14.39 23.81 -13.08
C TYR A 302 14.58 23.98 -14.61
N LYS A 303 14.33 22.92 -15.40
CA LYS A 303 14.39 22.99 -16.88
C LYS A 303 13.38 23.96 -17.49
N LEU A 304 12.26 24.21 -16.81
CA LEU A 304 11.27 25.22 -17.20
C LEU A 304 11.49 26.59 -16.53
N ASN A 305 12.62 26.78 -15.85
CA ASN A 305 12.97 28.02 -15.15
C ASN A 305 12.00 28.38 -14.01
N ASP A 306 11.29 27.39 -13.45
CA ASP A 306 10.34 27.56 -12.35
C ASP A 306 10.99 27.17 -11.01
N LEU A 307 11.89 28.03 -10.54
CA LEU A 307 12.66 27.73 -9.33
C LEU A 307 11.81 27.87 -8.05
N LYS A 308 10.68 28.56 -8.13
CA LYS A 308 9.73 28.67 -7.00
C LYS A 308 9.14 27.32 -6.63
N ASN A 309 8.94 26.44 -7.62
CA ASN A 309 8.50 25.07 -7.41
C ASN A 309 9.68 24.07 -7.30
N ALA A 310 10.81 24.34 -7.96
CA ALA A 310 11.99 23.47 -7.86
C ALA A 310 12.63 23.47 -6.46
N ALA A 311 12.74 24.64 -5.80
CA ALA A 311 13.41 24.75 -4.50
C ALA A 311 12.69 23.95 -3.37
N PRO A 312 11.34 24.02 -3.23
CA PRO A 312 10.63 23.18 -2.27
C PRO A 312 10.77 21.68 -2.57
N CYS A 313 10.89 21.28 -3.84
CA CYS A 313 11.13 19.88 -4.19
C CYS A 313 12.50 19.39 -3.73
N VAL A 314 13.57 20.19 -3.85
CA VAL A 314 14.88 19.84 -3.25
C VAL A 314 14.75 19.72 -1.75
N ALA A 315 14.09 20.68 -1.09
CA ALA A 315 13.92 20.64 0.35
C ALA A 315 13.15 19.39 0.80
N SER A 316 12.08 19.01 0.09
CA SER A 316 11.36 17.75 0.31
C SER A 316 12.22 16.52 0.10
N TYR A 317 13.03 16.48 -0.97
CA TYR A 317 13.97 15.38 -1.21
C TYR A 317 14.92 15.19 -0.03
N MET A 318 15.46 16.28 0.50
CA MET A 318 16.44 16.26 1.60
C MET A 318 15.88 15.68 2.91
N LEU A 319 14.56 15.59 3.09
CA LEU A 319 13.98 14.85 4.22
C LEU A 319 14.31 13.36 4.15
N PHE A 320 14.25 12.78 2.95
CA PHE A 320 14.34 11.34 2.73
C PHE A 320 15.77 10.85 2.46
N ASP A 321 16.63 11.71 1.89
CA ASP A 321 18.01 11.36 1.60
C ASP A 321 18.99 12.51 1.85
N GLN A 322 19.33 12.69 3.12
CA GLN A 322 20.29 13.71 3.56
C GLN A 322 21.73 13.42 3.13
N LYS A 323 22.03 12.26 2.56
CA LYS A 323 23.40 11.87 2.17
C LYS A 323 23.70 12.14 0.70
N ASP A 324 22.69 12.49 -0.11
CA ASP A 324 22.89 12.82 -1.52
C ASP A 324 23.61 14.18 -1.68
N GLU A 325 24.87 14.13 -2.11
CA GLU A 325 25.70 15.31 -2.31
C GLU A 325 25.24 16.16 -3.51
N VAL A 326 24.63 15.57 -4.52
CA VAL A 326 24.12 16.29 -5.70
C VAL A 326 22.92 17.15 -5.30
N MET A 327 22.00 16.60 -4.50
CA MET A 327 20.85 17.37 -4.02
C MET A 327 21.24 18.45 -3.01
N LYS A 328 22.24 18.21 -2.16
CA LYS A 328 22.83 19.27 -1.32
C LYS A 328 23.38 20.42 -2.16
N GLN A 329 24.15 20.11 -3.22
CA GLN A 329 24.70 21.12 -4.11
C GLN A 329 23.60 21.91 -4.83
N ASN A 330 22.52 21.24 -5.27
CA ASN A 330 21.36 21.91 -5.86
C ASN A 330 20.69 22.88 -4.89
N LEU A 331 20.52 22.47 -3.62
CA LEU A 331 19.96 23.34 -2.58
C LEU A 331 20.82 24.60 -2.38
N VAL A 332 22.14 24.41 -2.23
CA VAL A 332 23.10 25.52 -2.07
C VAL A 332 23.09 26.43 -3.30
N TYR A 333 23.02 25.86 -4.51
CA TYR A 333 22.95 26.63 -5.75
C TYR A 333 21.68 27.51 -5.80
N TYR A 334 20.52 26.98 -5.41
CA TYR A 334 19.28 27.77 -5.35
C TYR A 334 19.32 28.85 -4.28
N GLN A 335 19.89 28.56 -3.11
CA GLN A 335 20.08 29.55 -2.04
C GLN A 335 21.01 30.68 -2.48
N TYR A 336 22.13 30.35 -3.14
CA TYR A 336 23.09 31.34 -3.61
C TYR A 336 22.49 32.29 -4.66
N HIS A 337 21.58 31.79 -5.50
CA HIS A 337 20.91 32.60 -6.53
C HIS A 337 19.51 33.07 -6.13
N LYS A 338 19.18 33.06 -4.82
CA LYS A 338 17.85 33.41 -4.30
C LYS A 338 17.31 34.74 -4.84
N ASP A 339 18.12 35.80 -4.80
CA ASP A 339 17.72 37.14 -5.26
C ASP A 339 17.49 37.19 -6.77
N LYS A 340 18.33 36.49 -7.55
CA LYS A 340 18.22 36.41 -9.01
C LYS A 340 16.90 35.79 -9.46
N TRP A 341 16.41 34.83 -8.68
CA TRP A 341 15.22 34.03 -9.01
C TRP A 341 13.97 34.46 -8.24
N GLY A 342 14.07 35.52 -7.42
CA GLY A 342 12.95 36.01 -6.62
C GLY A 342 12.42 34.98 -5.62
N LEU A 343 13.33 34.20 -5.03
CA LEU A 343 13.03 33.20 -4.00
C LEU A 343 13.04 33.86 -2.61
N THR A 344 12.22 33.36 -1.70
CA THR A 344 12.19 33.72 -0.28
C THR A 344 12.67 32.55 0.57
N ASP A 345 12.87 32.74 1.88
CA ASP A 345 13.25 31.63 2.77
C ASP A 345 12.18 30.54 2.83
N GLU A 346 10.91 30.91 2.63
CA GLU A 346 9.78 29.98 2.54
C GLU A 346 9.92 28.97 1.39
N ASN A 347 10.60 29.34 0.28
CA ASN A 347 10.82 28.42 -0.84
C ASN A 347 11.81 27.30 -0.52
N PHE A 348 12.54 27.39 0.60
CA PHE A 348 13.49 26.38 1.04
C PHE A 348 12.92 25.49 2.16
N HIS A 349 11.63 25.61 2.44
CA HIS A 349 10.93 24.65 3.29
C HIS A 349 10.44 23.47 2.45
N PRO A 350 10.52 22.23 2.99
CA PRO A 350 9.88 21.09 2.37
C PRO A 350 8.38 21.30 2.22
N ARG A 351 7.78 20.65 1.22
CA ARG A 351 6.32 20.68 1.04
C ARG A 351 5.60 20.03 2.21
N ALA A 352 4.40 20.53 2.54
CA ALA A 352 3.66 20.12 3.73
C ALA A 352 3.33 18.62 3.74
N GLU A 353 2.96 18.07 2.58
CA GLU A 353 2.69 16.64 2.40
C GLU A 353 3.93 15.77 2.62
N ALA A 354 5.12 16.26 2.24
CA ALA A 354 6.39 15.58 2.49
C ALA A 354 6.71 15.52 3.99
N ILE A 355 6.51 16.64 4.68
CA ILE A 355 6.75 16.76 6.14
C ILE A 355 5.81 15.83 6.89
N GLN A 356 4.52 15.84 6.55
CA GLN A 356 3.53 14.99 7.20
C GLN A 356 3.90 13.51 7.04
N TYR A 357 4.22 13.09 5.81
CA TYR A 357 4.62 11.72 5.51
C TYR A 357 5.90 11.32 6.25
N TYR A 358 6.95 12.15 6.20
CA TYR A 358 8.21 11.92 6.90
C TYR A 358 8.02 11.80 8.42
N ASN A 359 7.29 12.72 9.04
CA ASN A 359 7.09 12.71 10.49
C ASN A 359 6.35 11.45 10.95
N VAL A 360 5.28 11.06 10.25
CA VAL A 360 4.48 9.88 10.63
C VAL A 360 5.29 8.59 10.45
N THR A 361 6.00 8.44 9.33
CA THR A 361 6.83 7.25 9.06
C THR A 361 7.97 7.12 10.06
N MET A 362 8.66 8.21 10.37
CA MET A 362 9.75 8.20 11.35
C MET A 362 9.27 7.85 12.76
N LEU A 363 8.20 8.49 13.24
CA LEU A 363 7.64 8.20 14.56
C LEU A 363 7.14 6.76 14.66
N GLN A 364 6.48 6.22 13.63
CA GLN A 364 6.06 4.83 13.59
C GLN A 364 7.25 3.86 13.66
N LYS A 365 8.35 4.20 12.98
CA LYS A 365 9.58 3.40 13.01
C LYS A 365 10.22 3.43 14.40
N GLU A 366 10.37 4.61 14.99
CA GLU A 366 10.90 4.77 16.35
C GLU A 366 10.09 3.96 17.37
N MET A 367 8.76 4.01 17.30
CA MET A 367 7.88 3.22 18.17
C MET A 367 8.04 1.71 17.95
N TYR A 368 8.22 1.27 16.69
CA TYR A 368 8.40 -0.15 16.40
C TYR A 368 9.75 -0.67 16.89
N GLU A 369 10.83 0.07 16.69
CA GLU A 369 12.15 -0.31 17.21
C GLU A 369 12.16 -0.33 18.73
N PHE A 370 11.50 0.62 19.40
CA PHE A 370 11.31 0.58 20.85
C PHE A 370 10.57 -0.70 21.29
N ALA A 371 9.46 -1.06 20.63
CA ALA A 371 8.73 -2.28 20.98
C ALA A 371 9.58 -3.53 20.74
N LYS A 372 10.36 -3.56 19.66
CA LYS A 372 11.25 -4.67 19.34
C LYS A 372 12.38 -4.82 20.37
N GLU A 373 12.91 -3.71 20.91
CA GLU A 373 14.03 -3.73 21.85
C GLU A 373 13.59 -4.01 23.30
N TYR A 374 12.39 -3.57 23.70
CA TYR A 374 11.99 -3.56 25.12
C TYR A 374 10.70 -4.32 25.45
N VAL A 375 9.94 -4.79 24.45
CA VAL A 375 8.60 -5.36 24.66
C VAL A 375 8.44 -6.74 24.02
N MET A 376 9.03 -6.96 22.84
CA MET A 376 9.06 -8.28 22.24
C MET A 376 9.99 -9.17 23.06
N ASP A 377 9.48 -10.31 23.52
CA ASP A 377 10.32 -11.32 24.13
C ASP A 377 11.39 -11.72 23.10
N ASP A 378 12.66 -11.62 23.48
CA ASP A 378 13.74 -12.19 22.69
C ASP A 378 13.39 -13.69 22.50
N GLU A 379 13.37 -14.18 21.26
CA GLU A 379 13.31 -15.63 20.99
C GLU A 379 14.60 -16.36 21.45
N GLU A 380 15.35 -15.81 22.41
CA GLU A 380 16.42 -16.46 23.15
C GLU A 380 16.11 -16.38 24.65
N ASP A 381 15.88 -17.54 25.24
CA ASP A 381 15.75 -17.78 26.68
C ASP A 381 16.95 -17.19 27.46
N GLU A 382 16.93 -15.91 27.80
CA GLU A 382 17.65 -15.39 28.97
C GLU A 382 16.63 -15.18 30.10
N VAL A 383 16.53 -16.22 30.94
CA VAL A 383 15.91 -16.11 32.26
C VAL A 383 16.73 -15.09 33.06
N VAL A 384 16.28 -13.85 33.06
CA VAL A 384 16.84 -12.79 33.89
C VAL A 384 16.40 -13.06 35.34
N GLU A 385 17.19 -13.89 36.06
CA GLU A 385 17.11 -14.09 37.52
C GLU A 385 17.39 -12.77 38.24
N TYR A 386 16.39 -11.88 38.36
CA TYR A 386 16.53 -10.62 39.10
C TYR A 386 15.62 -10.53 40.33
N LEU A 387 14.86 -11.58 40.66
CA LEU A 387 13.93 -11.54 41.79
C LEU A 387 14.39 -12.26 43.06
N ASP A 388 15.42 -13.09 43.01
CA ASP A 388 15.89 -13.82 44.20
C ASP A 388 16.85 -12.98 45.08
N GLU A 389 17.59 -12.00 44.52
CA GLU A 389 18.48 -11.13 45.32
C GLU A 389 17.75 -10.07 46.16
N LEU A 390 16.46 -9.81 45.89
CA LEU A 390 15.67 -8.82 46.65
C LEU A 390 14.91 -9.42 47.84
N LEU A 391 14.89 -10.74 47.97
CA LEU A 391 14.20 -11.44 49.07
C LEU A 391 15.16 -12.00 50.13
N GLU A 392 16.47 -12.05 49.87
CA GLU A 392 17.46 -12.52 50.86
C GLU A 392 17.99 -11.43 51.82
N VAL A 393 17.53 -10.18 51.70
CA VAL A 393 17.99 -9.07 52.56
C VAL A 393 17.09 -8.84 53.79
N GLU A 394 15.95 -9.51 53.91
CA GLU A 394 15.03 -9.31 55.06
C GLU A 394 15.08 -10.39 56.17
N ASP A 395 15.88 -11.45 56.05
CA ASP A 395 15.97 -12.51 57.09
C ASP A 395 17.32 -12.55 57.83
N GLY A 396 18.01 -11.41 57.91
CA GLY A 396 19.39 -11.30 58.39
C GLY A 396 19.66 -10.29 59.51
N THR A 397 18.68 -9.95 60.36
CA THR A 397 18.95 -9.28 61.65
C THR A 397 18.00 -9.75 62.74
N GLN A 398 18.45 -10.76 63.48
CA GLN A 398 18.05 -11.03 64.87
C GLN A 398 19.22 -10.74 65.80
#